data_AF-A0A8D1IV87-F1
#
_entry.id   AF-A0A8D1IV87-F1
#
_cell.length_a   1.000
_cell.length_b   1.000
_cell.length_c   1.000
_cell.angle_alpha   90.00
_cell.angle_beta   90.00
_cell.angle_gamma   90.00
#
_symmetry.space_group_name_H-M   'P 1'
#
loop_
_entity.id
_entity.type
_entity.pdbx_description
1 polymer ?
#
loop_
_entity_poly.entity_id
_entity_poly.type
_entity_poly.pdbx_seq_one_letter_code
_entity_poly.pdbx_strand_id
1 'polypeptide(L)'
;MDRALRLLARSRCLSRVPASAPGPGPGSSPSGVSRLLLRPPNAARMASQNSFRIEYDTFGELKVPNDKYYGAQTVRSTMNFKIGGVTERMPIPVIKAFGILKRAAAEVNQDYGLDPKIANAIMKAADEVAEGKLNDHFPLVVWQTGSGTQTNMNVNEVISNRAIEMLGGELGSKKPVHPNDHVNKSQSSNDTFPTAMHIAAAVEVHEALLPGLQKLHDALDAKSREFAQIIKIGRTHTQDAVPLTLGQEFSGYVQQVKYAITRIKAAMPRIYELAAGGTAVGTGLNTRIGFAEKVAAKVAALTGLPFVTAPNKFEALAAHDALVELSGAMNTTACSLMKIANDIRFLGSGPRSGLGELILPENEPGSSIMPGNHRAGQCHSWEWTRSRSFSSKTCLLEFSIILGTGTCTAPPFQDVFVGHLRPGVQGTSPNKVGEKNSSSSIYSDSHTRKCMIILSLTIQSQESFRTGCESDQHGLKKNDLNRCLLVHILLWVLVC
;
A
#
# COMPACT_ATOMS: atom_id res chain seq x y z
N MET A 1 -25.51 7.26 -48.22
CA MET A 1 -26.42 7.54 -47.10
C MET A 1 -27.59 6.56 -47.05
N ASP A 2 -27.42 5.27 -47.39
CA ASP A 2 -28.56 4.33 -47.35
C ASP A 2 -28.16 2.83 -47.17
N ARG A 3 -27.16 2.57 -46.32
CA ARG A 3 -26.82 1.20 -45.90
C ARG A 3 -26.35 1.05 -44.44
N ALA A 4 -26.49 2.11 -43.64
CA ALA A 4 -26.09 2.17 -42.24
C ALA A 4 -27.28 2.39 -41.28
N LEU A 5 -28.49 2.02 -41.69
CA LEU A 5 -29.75 2.36 -41.00
C LEU A 5 -30.72 1.17 -40.84
N ARG A 6 -30.20 -0.06 -40.66
CA ARG A 6 -31.03 -1.26 -40.37
C ARG A 6 -30.57 -2.14 -39.21
N LEU A 7 -29.66 -1.66 -38.36
CA LEU A 7 -29.23 -2.43 -37.17
C LEU A 7 -29.38 -1.69 -35.84
N LEU A 8 -30.27 -0.70 -35.80
CA LEU A 8 -30.70 -0.05 -34.56
C LEU A 8 -32.22 0.08 -34.55
N ALA A 9 -32.90 -1.04 -34.30
CA ALA A 9 -34.31 -1.05 -33.92
C ALA A 9 -34.53 -2.00 -32.74
N ARG A 10 -34.49 -1.38 -31.56
CA ARG A 10 -35.38 -1.61 -30.42
C ARG A 10 -35.21 -2.95 -29.67
N SER A 11 -34.59 -2.96 -28.49
CA SER A 11 -35.08 -2.40 -27.21
C SER A 11 -36.07 -3.30 -26.48
N ARG A 12 -35.69 -3.58 -25.22
CA ARG A 12 -36.50 -3.69 -23.99
C ARG A 12 -36.72 -5.07 -23.37
N CYS A 13 -36.23 -5.10 -22.13
CA CYS A 13 -36.93 -5.50 -20.90
C CYS A 13 -37.15 -7.00 -20.60
N LEU A 14 -36.56 -7.36 -19.45
CA LEU A 14 -37.21 -7.98 -18.29
C LEU A 14 -37.98 -9.29 -18.53
N SER A 15 -37.52 -10.37 -17.91
CA SER A 15 -38.09 -10.92 -16.66
C SER A 15 -37.99 -12.45 -16.55
N ARG A 16 -37.70 -12.88 -15.31
CA ARG A 16 -38.19 -14.08 -14.60
C ARG A 16 -38.10 -15.49 -15.26
N VAL A 17 -37.37 -16.35 -14.54
CA VAL A 17 -37.66 -17.74 -14.11
C VAL A 17 -38.85 -18.46 -14.76
N PRO A 18 -38.66 -19.75 -15.10
CA PRO A 18 -39.65 -20.77 -14.73
C PRO A 18 -39.07 -21.96 -13.96
N ALA A 19 -39.96 -22.58 -13.21
CA ALA A 19 -39.79 -23.68 -12.27
C ALA A 19 -39.88 -25.09 -12.92
N SER A 20 -39.45 -26.09 -12.15
CA SER A 20 -39.86 -27.52 -12.03
C SER A 20 -40.99 -28.07 -12.93
N ALA A 21 -41.11 -29.33 -13.39
CA ALA A 21 -40.75 -30.70 -12.94
C ALA A 21 -41.01 -31.68 -14.16
N PRO A 22 -41.11 -33.05 -14.09
CA PRO A 22 -41.07 -34.03 -12.99
C PRO A 22 -40.14 -35.27 -13.23
N GLY A 23 -39.93 -36.10 -12.18
CA GLY A 23 -38.98 -37.22 -12.14
C GLY A 23 -39.49 -38.59 -12.63
N PRO A 24 -38.81 -39.70 -12.26
CA PRO A 24 -39.48 -40.98 -12.06
C PRO A 24 -39.15 -41.61 -10.70
N GLY A 25 -40.14 -42.34 -10.16
CA GLY A 25 -40.05 -43.11 -8.91
C GLY A 25 -39.43 -44.51 -9.07
N PRO A 26 -39.79 -45.48 -8.22
CA PRO A 26 -38.88 -46.02 -7.22
C PRO A 26 -38.47 -47.48 -7.49
N GLY A 27 -37.32 -47.93 -6.95
CA GLY A 27 -36.99 -49.36 -6.98
C GLY A 27 -35.68 -49.77 -6.31
N SER A 28 -35.83 -50.58 -5.26
CA SER A 28 -34.92 -51.61 -4.73
C SER A 28 -33.52 -51.24 -4.21
N SER A 29 -33.40 -51.33 -2.88
CA SER A 29 -32.17 -51.64 -2.13
C SER A 29 -31.68 -53.09 -2.37
N PRO A 30 -30.36 -53.35 -2.20
CA PRO A 30 -29.99 -54.25 -1.10
C PRO A 30 -28.73 -53.84 -0.31
N SER A 31 -28.88 -53.98 1.02
CA SER A 31 -27.92 -54.42 2.04
C SER A 31 -26.40 -54.21 1.86
N GLY A 32 -25.86 -53.32 2.71
CA GLY A 32 -24.93 -53.72 3.79
C GLY A 32 -23.43 -53.52 3.55
N VAL A 33 -22.83 -52.46 4.15
CA VAL A 33 -21.56 -52.52 4.91
C VAL A 33 -21.48 -51.34 5.91
N SER A 34 -21.26 -51.67 7.18
CA SER A 34 -20.75 -50.90 8.35
C SER A 34 -20.81 -49.36 8.39
N ARG A 35 -21.67 -48.84 9.29
CA ARG A 35 -21.73 -47.42 9.67
C ARG A 35 -20.70 -47.14 10.78
N LEU A 36 -19.56 -46.57 10.42
CA LEU A 36 -18.61 -46.01 11.40
C LEU A 36 -19.29 -44.83 12.11
N LEU A 37 -19.60 -44.98 13.39
CA LEU A 37 -20.17 -43.93 14.23
C LEU A 37 -19.12 -42.82 14.43
N LEU A 38 -19.10 -41.85 13.52
CA LEU A 38 -18.50 -40.55 13.76
C LEU A 38 -19.34 -39.83 14.82
N ARG A 39 -18.83 -39.91 16.05
CA ARG A 39 -19.23 -39.12 17.21
C ARG A 39 -19.40 -37.64 16.78
N PRO A 40 -20.59 -37.02 16.92
CA PRO A 40 -20.74 -35.63 16.52
C PRO A 40 -19.80 -34.76 17.36
N PRO A 41 -19.11 -33.77 16.76
CA PRO A 41 -18.34 -32.82 17.54
C PRO A 41 -19.27 -32.13 18.53
N ASN A 42 -18.83 -32.10 19.79
CA ASN A 42 -19.49 -31.47 20.95
C ASN A 42 -20.41 -30.30 20.55
N ALA A 43 -21.73 -30.52 20.69
CA ALA A 43 -22.76 -29.49 20.58
C ALA A 43 -22.54 -28.29 21.53
N ALA A 44 -21.66 -28.43 22.53
CA ALA A 44 -21.23 -27.36 23.43
C ALA A 44 -20.37 -26.27 22.74
N ARG A 45 -19.83 -26.50 21.54
CA ARG A 45 -18.97 -25.52 20.84
C ARG A 45 -19.70 -24.69 19.76
N MET A 46 -20.96 -25.00 19.48
CA MET A 46 -21.84 -24.20 18.60
C MET A 46 -22.84 -23.31 19.36
N ALA A 47 -22.86 -23.40 20.69
CA ALA A 47 -23.79 -22.65 21.55
C ALA A 47 -23.31 -21.24 21.96
N SER A 48 -22.28 -20.67 21.32
CA SER A 48 -21.84 -19.29 21.58
C SER A 48 -22.18 -18.29 20.47
N GLN A 49 -22.97 -18.66 19.45
CA GLN A 49 -23.43 -17.71 18.45
C GLN A 49 -24.72 -17.02 18.93
N ASN A 50 -24.59 -15.72 19.25
CA ASN A 50 -25.66 -14.73 19.46
C ASN A 50 -26.13 -14.42 20.88
N SER A 51 -25.26 -14.49 21.89
CA SER A 51 -25.55 -13.70 23.10
C SER A 51 -25.23 -12.22 22.83
N PHE A 52 -26.25 -11.36 22.88
CA PHE A 52 -26.13 -9.92 22.74
C PHE A 52 -26.31 -9.25 24.10
N ARG A 53 -25.62 -8.13 24.33
CA ARG A 53 -25.93 -7.16 25.38
C ARG A 53 -26.70 -6.01 24.79
N ILE A 54 -27.51 -5.38 25.63
CA ILE A 54 -28.26 -4.20 25.29
C ILE A 54 -27.42 -2.98 25.68
N GLU A 55 -27.12 -2.12 24.71
CA GLU A 55 -26.52 -0.82 24.96
C GLU A 55 -27.40 0.30 24.41
N TYR A 56 -27.21 1.50 24.96
CA TYR A 56 -27.95 2.70 24.60
C TYR A 56 -27.03 3.76 24.03
N ASP A 57 -27.45 4.39 22.93
CA ASP A 57 -26.95 5.68 22.51
C ASP A 57 -28.09 6.71 22.49
N THR A 58 -27.82 7.91 21.97
CA THR A 58 -28.82 8.99 21.91
C THR A 58 -30.03 8.68 21.03
N PHE A 59 -29.93 7.69 20.15
CA PHE A 59 -31.00 7.26 19.24
C PHE A 59 -31.74 6.02 19.72
N GLY A 60 -31.38 5.49 20.91
CA GLY A 60 -32.09 4.40 21.57
C GLY A 60 -31.27 3.12 21.70
N GLU A 61 -32.00 2.01 21.82
CA GLU A 61 -31.47 0.69 22.15
C GLU A 61 -30.84 -0.02 20.94
N LEU A 62 -29.69 -0.66 21.15
CA LEU A 62 -29.05 -1.54 20.16
C LEU A 62 -28.54 -2.83 20.79
N LYS A 63 -28.65 -3.92 20.02
CA LYS A 63 -28.09 -5.23 20.36
C LYS A 63 -26.62 -5.30 19.92
N VAL A 64 -25.73 -5.43 20.89
CA VAL A 64 -24.27 -5.49 20.68
C VAL A 64 -23.75 -6.89 21.03
N PRO A 65 -22.90 -7.54 20.21
CA PRO A 65 -22.38 -8.87 20.52
C PRO A 65 -21.57 -8.90 21.81
N ASN A 66 -21.81 -9.88 22.69
CA ASN A 66 -21.14 -9.98 24.00
C ASN A 66 -19.63 -10.22 23.90
N ASP A 67 -19.16 -10.83 22.82
CA ASP A 67 -17.75 -11.12 22.55
C ASP A 67 -16.97 -9.91 22.01
N LYS A 68 -17.61 -8.73 21.91
CA LYS A 68 -17.00 -7.53 21.31
C LYS A 68 -17.00 -6.34 22.26
N TYR A 69 -15.84 -5.67 22.36
CA TYR A 69 -15.65 -4.47 23.18
C TYR A 69 -16.23 -3.19 22.59
N TYR A 70 -16.57 -3.14 21.30
CA TYR A 70 -17.22 -1.95 20.73
C TYR A 70 -18.67 -1.83 21.21
N GLY A 71 -19.26 -0.63 21.15
CA GLY A 71 -20.58 -0.34 21.73
C GLY A 71 -21.65 0.00 20.69
N ALA A 72 -22.71 0.65 21.18
CA ALA A 72 -23.89 1.01 20.38
C ALA A 72 -23.57 1.87 19.15
N GLN A 73 -22.68 2.87 19.25
CA GLN A 73 -22.39 3.75 18.10
C GLN A 73 -21.66 3.01 16.99
N THR A 74 -20.73 2.12 17.35
CA THR A 74 -20.06 1.26 16.37
C THR A 74 -21.06 0.36 15.66
N VAL A 75 -21.97 -0.29 16.40
CA VAL A 75 -23.01 -1.15 15.80
C VAL A 75 -23.89 -0.35 14.86
N ARG A 76 -24.35 0.84 15.26
CA ARG A 76 -25.14 1.73 14.40
C ARG A 76 -24.41 2.07 13.11
N SER A 77 -23.11 2.38 13.20
CA SER A 77 -22.28 2.67 12.03
C SER A 77 -22.21 1.47 11.08
N THR A 78 -22.00 0.25 11.59
CA THR A 78 -21.99 -0.96 10.74
C THR A 78 -23.32 -1.25 10.04
N MET A 79 -24.44 -0.81 10.62
CA MET A 79 -25.76 -0.92 10.00
C MET A 79 -25.97 0.11 8.89
N ASN A 80 -25.44 1.32 9.08
CA ASN A 80 -25.63 2.45 8.16
C ASN A 80 -24.64 2.44 6.99
N PHE A 81 -23.40 2.00 7.20
CA PHE A 81 -22.31 2.06 6.22
C PHE A 81 -21.87 0.65 5.81
N LYS A 82 -22.60 0.05 4.87
CA LYS A 82 -22.35 -1.32 4.34
C LYS A 82 -21.63 -1.28 2.99
N ILE A 83 -20.58 -0.49 2.88
CA ILE A 83 -19.89 -0.23 1.61
C ILE A 83 -18.57 -1.02 1.59
N GLY A 84 -18.36 -1.84 0.56
CA GLY A 84 -17.08 -2.51 0.29
C GLY A 84 -16.69 -3.68 1.20
N GLY A 85 -17.40 -3.90 2.31
CA GLY A 85 -17.21 -5.07 3.16
C GLY A 85 -15.85 -5.13 3.87
N VAL A 86 -15.32 -6.33 4.10
CA VAL A 86 -14.10 -6.53 4.91
C VAL A 86 -12.85 -5.90 4.26
N THR A 87 -12.80 -5.83 2.94
CA THR A 87 -11.64 -5.27 2.19
C THR A 87 -11.50 -3.77 2.37
N GLU A 88 -12.61 -3.07 2.60
CA GLU A 88 -12.67 -1.63 2.80
C GLU A 88 -12.71 -1.24 4.29
N ARG A 89 -12.35 -2.15 5.20
CA ARG A 89 -12.20 -1.83 6.62
C ARG A 89 -11.14 -0.77 6.86
N MET A 90 -11.35 0.04 7.89
CA MET A 90 -10.38 1.06 8.31
C MET A 90 -8.99 0.41 8.48
N PRO A 91 -7.93 1.00 7.89
CA PRO A 91 -6.59 0.44 8.00
C PRO A 91 -6.12 0.25 9.44
N ILE A 92 -5.62 -0.95 9.75
CA ILE A 92 -5.06 -1.27 11.06
C ILE A 92 -4.00 -0.27 11.54
N PRO A 93 -3.09 0.27 10.68
CA PRO A 93 -2.15 1.30 11.12
C PRO A 93 -2.82 2.55 11.72
N VAL A 94 -3.99 2.95 11.20
CA VAL A 94 -4.76 4.07 11.77
C VAL A 94 -5.37 3.69 13.12
N ILE A 95 -5.87 2.48 13.27
CA ILE A 95 -6.37 1.98 14.56
C ILE A 95 -5.25 1.94 15.61
N LYS A 96 -4.05 1.47 15.23
CA LYS A 96 -2.88 1.47 16.12
C LYS A 96 -2.46 2.89 16.51
N ALA A 97 -2.45 3.82 15.55
CA ALA A 97 -2.16 5.23 15.79
C ALA A 97 -3.16 5.87 16.76
N PHE A 98 -4.44 5.50 16.66
CA PHE A 98 -5.45 5.88 17.64
C PHE A 98 -5.12 5.34 19.05
N GLY A 99 -4.65 4.09 19.17
CA GLY A 99 -4.14 3.56 20.45
C GLY A 99 -3.04 4.44 21.06
N ILE A 100 -2.03 4.80 20.26
CA ILE A 100 -0.94 5.70 20.69
C ILE A 100 -1.48 7.06 21.15
N LEU A 101 -2.38 7.67 20.36
CA LEU A 101 -2.99 8.96 20.67
C LEU A 101 -3.82 8.92 21.96
N LYS A 102 -4.69 7.93 22.12
CA LYS A 102 -5.55 7.81 23.31
C LYS A 102 -4.76 7.53 24.57
N ARG A 103 -3.67 6.75 24.46
CA ARG A 103 -2.71 6.54 25.54
C ARG A 103 -2.05 7.86 25.96
N ALA A 104 -1.51 8.62 25.00
CA ALA A 104 -0.90 9.93 25.26
C ALA A 104 -1.88 10.92 25.87
N ALA A 105 -3.10 11.01 25.33
CA ALA A 105 -4.14 11.90 25.84
C ALA A 105 -4.58 11.54 27.26
N ALA A 106 -4.69 10.26 27.60
CA ALA A 106 -5.03 9.82 28.95
C ALA A 106 -3.94 10.20 29.97
N GLU A 107 -2.66 10.01 29.60
CA GLU A 107 -1.51 10.40 30.43
C GLU A 107 -1.49 11.91 30.69
N VAL A 108 -1.69 12.73 29.65
CA VAL A 108 -1.72 14.18 29.79
C VAL A 108 -2.96 14.65 30.57
N ASN A 109 -4.11 14.02 30.38
CA ASN A 109 -5.31 14.36 31.15
C ASN A 109 -5.18 13.97 32.63
N GLN A 110 -4.36 12.98 32.98
CA GLN A 110 -4.04 12.66 34.38
C GLN A 110 -3.41 13.85 35.09
N ASP A 111 -2.44 14.54 34.43
CA ASP A 111 -1.84 15.78 34.94
C ASP A 111 -2.89 16.88 35.17
N TYR A 112 -3.99 16.86 34.41
CA TYR A 112 -5.06 17.86 34.45
C TYR A 112 -6.30 17.40 35.24
N GLY A 113 -6.17 16.36 36.06
CA GLY A 113 -7.19 15.95 37.04
C GLY A 113 -8.10 14.80 36.61
N LEU A 114 -7.75 14.05 35.55
CA LEU A 114 -8.37 12.74 35.32
C LEU A 114 -7.94 11.78 36.43
N ASP A 115 -8.92 11.07 37.02
CA ASP A 115 -8.66 10.11 38.09
C ASP A 115 -7.54 9.13 37.70
N PRO A 116 -6.48 8.98 38.53
CA PRO A 116 -5.34 8.12 38.20
C PRO A 116 -5.69 6.66 37.93
N LYS A 117 -6.70 6.09 38.61
CA LYS A 117 -7.11 4.70 38.41
C LYS A 117 -7.79 4.53 37.05
N ILE A 118 -8.64 5.47 36.65
CA ILE A 118 -9.25 5.52 35.32
C ILE A 118 -8.19 5.76 34.24
N ALA A 119 -7.31 6.75 34.42
CA ALA A 119 -6.25 7.08 33.47
C ALA A 119 -5.34 5.87 33.21
N ASN A 120 -4.88 5.19 34.27
CA ASN A 120 -4.04 4.00 34.16
C ASN A 120 -4.72 2.84 33.42
N ALA A 121 -6.02 2.62 33.63
CA ALA A 121 -6.78 1.60 32.92
C ALA A 121 -6.93 1.95 31.42
N ILE A 122 -7.20 3.22 31.10
CA ILE A 122 -7.27 3.70 29.72
C ILE A 122 -5.92 3.54 29.03
N MET A 123 -4.81 3.93 29.67
CA MET A 123 -3.47 3.78 29.10
C MET A 123 -3.17 2.33 28.74
N LYS A 124 -3.42 1.38 29.65
CA LYS A 124 -3.21 -0.06 29.38
C LYS A 124 -4.08 -0.59 28.23
N ALA A 125 -5.36 -0.22 28.20
CA ALA A 125 -6.25 -0.63 27.12
C ALA A 125 -5.84 0.00 25.77
N ALA A 126 -5.39 1.25 25.78
CA ALA A 126 -4.88 1.93 24.58
C ALA A 126 -3.56 1.33 24.07
N ASP A 127 -2.68 0.89 24.97
CA ASP A 127 -1.47 0.12 24.62
C ASP A 127 -1.83 -1.19 23.91
N GLU A 128 -2.84 -1.94 24.38
CA GLU A 128 -3.31 -3.15 23.70
C GLU A 128 -3.86 -2.88 22.28
N VAL A 129 -4.49 -1.72 22.07
CA VAL A 129 -4.92 -1.26 20.73
C VAL A 129 -3.69 -0.95 19.86
N ALA A 130 -2.71 -0.20 20.38
CA ALA A 130 -1.49 0.16 19.66
C ALA A 130 -0.66 -1.09 19.25
N GLU A 131 -0.61 -2.09 20.12
CA GLU A 131 0.05 -3.39 19.87
C GLU A 131 -0.73 -4.24 18.85
N GLY A 132 -2.02 -3.98 18.65
CA GLY A 132 -2.89 -4.70 17.73
C GLY A 132 -3.54 -5.96 18.33
N LYS A 133 -3.57 -6.11 19.66
CA LYS A 133 -4.23 -7.23 20.35
C LYS A 133 -5.74 -7.23 20.17
N LEU A 134 -6.33 -6.06 19.90
CA LEU A 134 -7.77 -5.83 19.84
C LEU A 134 -8.30 -5.60 18.41
N ASN A 135 -7.53 -5.97 17.37
CA ASN A 135 -7.89 -5.68 15.97
C ASN A 135 -9.28 -6.21 15.55
N ASP A 136 -9.75 -7.31 16.14
CA ASP A 136 -11.05 -7.91 15.84
C ASP A 136 -12.27 -7.13 16.37
N HIS A 137 -12.02 -6.00 17.05
CA HIS A 137 -13.03 -5.10 17.61
C HIS A 137 -13.23 -3.81 16.79
N PHE A 138 -12.65 -3.75 15.59
CA PHE A 138 -12.75 -2.59 14.70
C PHE A 138 -13.39 -2.97 13.36
N PRO A 139 -14.73 -3.12 13.32
CA PRO A 139 -15.43 -3.63 12.13
C PRO A 139 -15.69 -2.56 11.06
N LEU A 140 -15.44 -1.28 11.37
CA LEU A 140 -15.87 -0.15 10.55
C LEU A 140 -15.10 -0.04 9.24
N VAL A 141 -15.79 0.46 8.22
CA VAL A 141 -15.26 0.69 6.88
C VAL A 141 -14.74 2.11 6.73
N VAL A 142 -13.84 2.31 5.76
CA VAL A 142 -13.33 3.62 5.34
C VAL A 142 -14.48 4.54 4.90
N TRP A 143 -15.49 3.97 4.24
CA TRP A 143 -16.62 4.71 3.69
C TRP A 143 -17.70 4.97 4.75
N GLN A 144 -17.38 5.85 5.71
CA GLN A 144 -18.27 6.27 6.80
C GLN A 144 -18.42 7.81 6.81
N THR A 145 -18.68 8.43 7.96
CA THR A 145 -18.67 9.90 8.02
C THR A 145 -17.31 10.49 7.63
N GLY A 146 -17.36 11.64 7.00
CA GLY A 146 -16.18 12.34 6.51
C GLY A 146 -15.13 12.76 7.53
N SER A 147 -15.52 12.91 8.80
CA SER A 147 -14.64 13.32 9.89
C SER A 147 -14.08 12.16 10.70
N GLY A 148 -14.35 10.91 10.30
CA GLY A 148 -13.88 9.74 11.03
C GLY A 148 -14.48 9.56 12.42
N THR A 149 -15.58 10.27 12.72
CA THR A 149 -16.21 10.24 14.04
C THR A 149 -16.61 8.84 14.47
N GLN A 150 -17.12 8.00 13.56
CA GLN A 150 -17.47 6.63 13.95
C GLN A 150 -16.23 5.79 14.29
N THR A 151 -15.10 5.95 13.60
CA THR A 151 -13.85 5.29 14.00
C THR A 151 -13.32 5.82 15.32
N ASN A 152 -13.31 7.15 15.54
CA ASN A 152 -12.91 7.71 16.83
C ASN A 152 -13.77 7.15 17.98
N MET A 153 -15.10 7.09 17.78
CA MET A 153 -16.01 6.51 18.77
C MET A 153 -15.86 5.00 18.92
N ASN A 154 -15.57 4.26 17.86
CA ASN A 154 -15.26 2.83 17.95
C ASN A 154 -14.03 2.59 18.82
N VAL A 155 -12.96 3.37 18.64
CA VAL A 155 -11.78 3.33 19.51
C VAL A 155 -12.14 3.68 20.94
N ASN A 156 -12.91 4.76 21.16
CA ASN A 156 -13.33 5.17 22.49
C ASN A 156 -14.15 4.08 23.20
N GLU A 157 -15.10 3.46 22.52
CA GLU A 157 -15.94 2.38 23.05
C GLU A 157 -15.10 1.15 23.41
N VAL A 158 -14.21 0.71 22.51
CA VAL A 158 -13.33 -0.45 22.74
C VAL A 158 -12.41 -0.22 23.93
N ILE A 159 -11.72 0.92 23.98
CA ILE A 159 -10.81 1.27 25.09
C ILE A 159 -11.59 1.41 26.39
N SER A 160 -12.75 2.07 26.36
CA SER A 160 -13.61 2.24 27.54
C SER A 160 -14.03 0.90 28.11
N ASN A 161 -14.55 0.01 27.27
CA ASN A 161 -15.04 -1.29 27.70
C ASN A 161 -13.92 -2.22 28.17
N ARG A 162 -12.76 -2.19 27.51
CA ARG A 162 -11.59 -2.93 27.96
C ARG A 162 -11.07 -2.40 29.30
N ALA A 163 -11.07 -1.09 29.51
CA ALA A 163 -10.70 -0.48 30.79
C ALA A 163 -11.71 -0.81 31.91
N ILE A 164 -13.01 -0.86 31.61
CA ILE A 164 -14.04 -1.29 32.56
C ILE A 164 -13.79 -2.73 33.02
N GLU A 165 -13.53 -3.63 32.08
CA GLU A 165 -13.22 -5.03 32.38
C GLU A 165 -11.98 -5.16 33.27
N MET A 166 -10.90 -4.42 32.97
CA MET A 166 -9.69 -4.37 33.81
C MET A 166 -9.96 -3.88 35.24
N LEU A 167 -11.01 -3.08 35.43
CA LEU A 167 -11.43 -2.53 36.72
C LEU A 167 -12.52 -3.38 37.40
N GLY A 168 -12.88 -4.53 36.82
CA GLY A 168 -13.90 -5.44 37.36
C GLY A 168 -15.34 -4.95 37.20
N GLY A 169 -15.59 -4.00 36.29
CA GLY A 169 -16.94 -3.52 35.99
C GLY A 169 -17.65 -4.35 34.91
N GLU A 170 -18.89 -3.97 34.63
CA GLU A 170 -19.73 -4.65 33.64
C GLU A 170 -19.55 -4.06 32.24
N LEU A 171 -19.28 -4.91 31.25
CA LEU A 171 -19.11 -4.53 29.85
C LEU A 171 -20.35 -3.80 29.30
N GLY A 172 -20.15 -2.64 28.66
CA GLY A 172 -21.22 -1.81 28.10
C GLY A 172 -21.90 -0.88 29.09
N SER A 173 -21.59 -0.97 30.39
CA SER A 173 -22.19 -0.12 31.43
C SER A 173 -21.76 1.34 31.38
N LYS A 174 -20.67 1.66 30.68
CA LYS A 174 -19.98 2.98 30.66
C LYS A 174 -19.54 3.45 32.05
N LYS A 175 -19.42 2.53 33.01
CA LYS A 175 -18.97 2.76 34.38
C LYS A 175 -17.92 1.72 34.75
N PRO A 176 -16.79 2.11 35.37
CA PRO A 176 -16.41 3.47 35.77
C PRO A 176 -15.83 4.33 34.64
N VAL A 177 -15.52 3.75 33.48
CA VAL A 177 -14.91 4.47 32.35
C VAL A 177 -15.97 4.83 31.32
N HIS A 178 -16.10 6.11 30.98
CA HIS A 178 -17.07 6.60 29.99
C HIS A 178 -16.34 6.94 28.68
N PRO A 179 -16.84 6.51 27.51
CA PRO A 179 -16.13 6.70 26.24
C PRO A 179 -15.94 8.16 25.86
N ASN A 180 -16.88 9.06 26.19
CA ASN A 180 -16.74 10.49 25.90
C ASN A 180 -15.99 11.22 27.03
N ASP A 181 -16.56 11.23 28.23
CA ASP A 181 -16.10 12.01 29.38
C ASP A 181 -14.71 11.61 29.90
N HIS A 182 -14.27 10.36 29.68
CA HIS A 182 -12.96 9.87 30.09
C HIS A 182 -12.03 9.61 28.91
N VAL A 183 -12.39 8.71 27.98
CA VAL A 183 -11.48 8.31 26.87
C VAL A 183 -11.32 9.43 25.83
N ASN A 184 -12.40 10.15 25.52
CA ASN A 184 -12.40 11.29 24.60
C ASN A 184 -12.27 12.65 25.32
N LYS A 185 -11.81 12.68 26.58
CA LYS A 185 -11.64 13.93 27.33
C LYS A 185 -10.65 14.87 26.62
N SER A 186 -11.03 16.14 26.47
CA SER A 186 -10.25 17.21 25.82
C SER A 186 -9.87 16.93 24.37
N GLN A 187 -10.76 16.19 23.67
CA GLN A 187 -10.55 15.76 22.29
C GLN A 187 -11.85 15.90 21.49
N SER A 188 -11.71 16.05 20.17
CA SER A 188 -12.77 15.96 19.18
C SER A 188 -12.39 14.93 18.12
N SER A 189 -13.34 14.37 17.38
CA SER A 189 -12.98 13.58 16.20
C SER A 189 -12.20 14.44 15.18
N ASN A 190 -12.50 15.74 15.11
CA ASN A 190 -11.92 16.66 14.12
C ASN A 190 -10.43 16.93 14.32
N ASP A 191 -9.91 16.86 15.55
CA ASP A 191 -8.47 16.99 15.81
C ASP A 191 -7.79 15.63 16.05
N THR A 192 -8.52 14.64 16.58
CA THR A 192 -7.94 13.30 16.83
C THR A 192 -7.77 12.47 15.57
N PHE A 193 -8.70 12.53 14.61
CA PHE A 193 -8.60 11.74 13.38
C PHE A 193 -7.42 12.18 12.51
N PRO A 194 -7.22 13.48 12.19
CA PRO A 194 -6.01 13.95 11.50
C PRO A 194 -4.72 13.60 12.24
N THR A 195 -4.74 13.70 13.57
CA THR A 195 -3.59 13.28 14.39
C THR A 195 -3.26 11.80 14.21
N ALA A 196 -4.26 10.92 14.25
CA ALA A 196 -4.07 9.49 14.01
C ALA A 196 -3.60 9.21 12.57
N MET A 197 -4.07 9.97 11.58
CA MET A 197 -3.60 9.88 10.19
C MET A 197 -2.10 10.18 10.08
N HIS A 198 -1.66 11.28 10.69
CA HIS A 198 -0.26 11.71 10.69
C HIS A 198 0.65 10.72 11.42
N ILE A 199 0.22 10.24 12.59
CA ILE A 199 0.95 9.20 13.34
C ILE A 199 1.10 7.93 12.50
N ALA A 200 0.01 7.43 11.91
CA ALA A 200 0.05 6.23 11.09
C ALA A 200 0.96 6.39 9.87
N ALA A 201 0.84 7.51 9.15
CA ALA A 201 1.67 7.79 7.98
C ALA A 201 3.16 7.86 8.34
N ALA A 202 3.51 8.56 9.41
CA ALA A 202 4.89 8.68 9.86
C ALA A 202 5.51 7.34 10.29
N VAL A 203 4.77 6.53 11.05
CA VAL A 203 5.21 5.20 11.48
C VAL A 203 5.43 4.30 10.27
N GLU A 204 4.47 4.21 9.35
CA GLU A 204 4.61 3.35 8.16
C GLU A 204 5.76 3.82 7.23
N VAL A 205 5.97 5.14 7.09
CA VAL A 205 7.10 5.66 6.32
C VAL A 205 8.43 5.29 6.97
N HIS A 206 8.54 5.40 8.28
CA HIS A 206 9.78 5.14 9.01
C HIS A 206 10.09 3.64 9.14
N GLU A 207 9.09 2.81 9.42
CA GLU A 207 9.28 1.38 9.70
C GLU A 207 9.31 0.50 8.44
N ALA A 208 8.61 0.90 7.37
CA ALA A 208 8.47 0.09 6.17
C ALA A 208 9.07 0.75 4.92
N LEU A 209 8.62 1.96 4.59
CA LEU A 209 8.94 2.56 3.29
C LEU A 209 10.41 2.95 3.15
N LEU A 210 10.94 3.75 4.08
CA LEU A 210 12.33 4.21 4.01
C LEU A 210 13.33 3.04 4.12
N PRO A 211 13.17 2.05 5.02
CA PRO A 211 14.02 0.87 5.05
C PRO A 211 13.93 0.04 3.76
N GLY A 212 12.73 -0.15 3.20
CA GLY A 212 12.54 -0.86 1.93
C GLY A 212 13.24 -0.17 0.75
N LEU A 213 13.11 1.16 0.66
CA LEU A 213 13.82 1.94 -0.37
C LEU A 213 15.33 1.92 -0.16
N GLN A 214 15.82 1.95 1.08
CA GLN A 214 17.25 1.85 1.37
C GLN A 214 17.80 0.48 0.95
N LYS A 215 17.09 -0.60 1.27
CA LYS A 215 17.47 -1.95 0.85
C LYS A 215 17.50 -2.08 -0.69
N LEU A 216 16.51 -1.52 -1.38
CA LEU A 216 16.51 -1.49 -2.85
C LEU A 216 17.69 -0.69 -3.41
N HIS A 217 17.96 0.48 -2.85
CA HIS A 217 19.11 1.32 -3.22
C HIS A 217 20.41 0.54 -3.10
N ASP A 218 20.66 -0.11 -1.97
CA ASP A 218 21.91 -0.81 -1.70
C ASP A 218 22.09 -2.04 -2.59
N ALA A 219 20.99 -2.75 -2.90
CA ALA A 219 21.01 -3.86 -3.85
C ALA A 219 21.34 -3.39 -5.29
N LEU A 220 20.74 -2.28 -5.74
CA LEU A 220 21.04 -1.70 -7.06
C LEU A 220 22.48 -1.18 -7.13
N ASP A 221 22.99 -0.59 -6.05
CA ASP A 221 24.36 -0.07 -5.96
C ASP A 221 25.40 -1.20 -5.98
N ALA A 222 25.13 -2.31 -5.28
CA ALA A 222 25.95 -3.51 -5.37
C ALA A 222 26.02 -4.04 -6.80
N LYS A 223 24.87 -4.12 -7.50
CA LYS A 223 24.81 -4.55 -8.91
C LYS A 223 25.47 -3.55 -9.86
N SER A 224 25.33 -2.25 -9.62
CA SER A 224 26.03 -1.22 -10.39
C SER A 224 27.55 -1.40 -10.32
N ARG A 225 28.10 -1.70 -9.14
CA ARG A 225 29.52 -2.00 -8.95
C ARG A 225 29.94 -3.34 -9.58
N GLU A 226 29.15 -4.39 -9.42
CA GLU A 226 29.37 -5.69 -10.06
C GLU A 226 29.44 -5.57 -11.60
N PHE A 227 28.61 -4.71 -12.18
CA PHE A 227 28.49 -4.54 -13.63
C PHE A 227 29.36 -3.41 -14.20
N ALA A 228 30.24 -2.81 -13.38
CA ALA A 228 31.01 -1.62 -13.75
C ALA A 228 31.91 -1.80 -14.99
N GLN A 229 32.38 -3.01 -15.25
CA GLN A 229 33.27 -3.31 -16.39
C GLN A 229 32.54 -3.93 -17.59
N ILE A 230 31.23 -4.15 -17.50
CA ILE A 230 30.46 -4.80 -18.55
C ILE A 230 30.03 -3.75 -19.56
N ILE A 231 30.67 -3.71 -20.73
CA ILE A 231 30.26 -2.85 -21.84
C ILE A 231 28.97 -3.41 -22.46
N LYS A 232 28.04 -2.51 -22.82
CA LYS A 232 26.80 -2.77 -23.57
C LYS A 232 26.55 -1.63 -24.55
N ILE A 233 25.61 -1.84 -25.48
CA ILE A 233 25.12 -0.77 -26.36
C ILE A 233 24.06 0.06 -25.64
N GLY A 234 24.17 1.39 -25.72
CA GLY A 234 23.11 2.28 -25.27
C GLY A 234 21.95 2.28 -26.26
N ARG A 235 20.75 2.58 -25.76
CA ARG A 235 19.57 2.77 -26.62
C ARG A 235 18.85 4.06 -26.29
N THR A 236 18.69 4.92 -27.29
CA THR A 236 17.84 6.12 -27.22
C THR A 236 16.75 5.97 -28.27
N HIS A 237 15.50 6.27 -27.92
CA HIS A 237 14.35 6.00 -28.79
C HIS A 237 14.25 4.53 -29.24
N THR A 238 14.70 3.59 -28.40
CA THR A 238 14.78 2.15 -28.71
C THR A 238 15.70 1.78 -29.88
N GLN A 239 16.48 2.72 -30.39
CA GLN A 239 17.49 2.50 -31.44
C GLN A 239 18.89 2.39 -30.84
N ASP A 240 19.78 1.68 -31.53
CA ASP A 240 21.20 1.59 -31.17
C ASP A 240 21.84 2.98 -31.09
N ALA A 241 22.59 3.21 -30.01
CA ALA A 241 23.32 4.45 -29.76
C ALA A 241 24.81 4.14 -29.57
N VAL A 242 25.47 4.81 -28.62
CA VAL A 242 26.88 4.60 -28.29
C VAL A 242 27.07 3.62 -27.13
N PRO A 243 28.25 2.97 -26.99
CA PRO A 243 28.54 2.11 -25.86
C PRO A 243 28.52 2.83 -24.51
N LEU A 244 28.10 2.12 -23.47
CA LEU A 244 28.26 2.47 -22.05
C LEU A 244 28.46 1.19 -21.24
N THR A 245 28.79 1.32 -19.97
CA THR A 245 28.81 0.15 -19.06
C THR A 245 27.43 -0.12 -18.49
N LEU A 246 27.11 -1.39 -18.26
CA LEU A 246 25.89 -1.79 -17.55
C LEU A 246 25.88 -1.23 -16.11
N GLY A 247 27.06 -1.08 -15.50
CA GLY A 247 27.21 -0.38 -14.22
C GLY A 247 26.76 1.08 -14.28
N GLN A 248 27.10 1.82 -15.35
CA GLN A 248 26.60 3.19 -15.57
C GLN A 248 25.07 3.22 -15.72
N GLU A 249 24.48 2.30 -16.46
CA GLU A 249 23.02 2.19 -16.59
C GLU A 249 22.35 1.99 -15.22
N PHE A 250 22.87 1.05 -14.41
CA PHE A 250 22.37 0.78 -13.06
C PHE A 250 22.61 1.94 -12.09
N SER A 251 23.69 2.73 -12.27
CA SER A 251 23.94 3.90 -11.43
C SER A 251 22.85 4.97 -11.57
N GLY A 252 22.19 5.04 -12.74
CA GLY A 252 21.01 5.88 -12.94
C GLY A 252 19.83 5.43 -12.08
N TYR A 253 19.60 4.12 -11.92
CA TYR A 253 18.57 3.57 -11.05
C TYR A 253 18.87 3.85 -9.58
N VAL A 254 20.12 3.67 -9.15
CA VAL A 254 20.58 4.00 -7.79
C VAL A 254 20.29 5.46 -7.47
N GLN A 255 20.64 6.36 -8.39
CA GLN A 255 20.42 7.80 -8.21
C GLN A 255 18.92 8.15 -8.12
N GLN A 256 18.07 7.49 -8.91
CA GLN A 256 16.61 7.67 -8.84
C GLN A 256 16.05 7.27 -7.46
N VAL A 257 16.48 6.13 -6.90
CA VAL A 257 16.04 5.67 -5.57
C VAL A 257 16.59 6.58 -4.46
N LYS A 258 17.85 7.02 -4.56
CA LYS A 258 18.45 7.99 -3.61
C LYS A 258 17.63 9.29 -3.55
N TYR A 259 17.22 9.82 -4.69
CA TYR A 259 16.35 11.00 -4.72
C TYR A 259 14.92 10.73 -4.25
N ALA A 260 14.38 9.52 -4.45
CA ALA A 260 13.09 9.15 -3.85
C ALA A 260 13.14 9.21 -2.31
N ILE A 261 14.17 8.61 -1.69
CA ILE A 261 14.40 8.67 -0.23
C ILE A 261 14.49 10.13 0.23
N THR A 262 15.25 10.96 -0.49
CA THR A 262 15.44 12.38 -0.14
C THR A 262 14.13 13.16 -0.18
N ARG A 263 13.30 12.97 -1.22
CA ARG A 263 12.00 13.63 -1.36
C ARG A 263 11.03 13.24 -0.24
N ILE A 264 10.96 11.96 0.10
CA ILE A 264 10.11 11.48 1.18
C ILE A 264 10.56 12.10 2.52
N LYS A 265 11.87 12.07 2.83
CA LYS A 265 12.42 12.69 4.04
C LYS A 265 12.15 14.19 4.12
N ALA A 266 12.14 14.91 2.99
CA ALA A 266 11.87 16.35 2.96
C ALA A 266 10.41 16.70 3.31
N ALA A 267 9.45 15.83 2.96
CA ALA A 267 8.04 16.01 3.30
C ALA A 267 7.74 15.71 4.79
N MET A 268 8.52 14.83 5.42
CA MET A 268 8.26 14.34 6.79
C MET A 268 8.08 15.39 7.88
N PRO A 269 8.80 16.53 7.93
CA PRO A 269 8.64 17.48 9.02
C PRO A 269 7.22 18.06 9.16
N ARG A 270 6.48 18.22 8.05
CA ARG A 270 5.06 18.65 8.10
C ARG A 270 4.13 17.53 8.55
N ILE A 271 4.48 16.27 8.29
CA ILE A 271 3.74 15.11 8.80
C ILE A 271 3.86 15.00 10.32
N TYR A 272 4.99 15.42 10.89
CA TYR A 272 5.20 15.42 12.34
C TYR A 272 4.40 16.48 13.09
N GLU A 273 3.75 17.42 12.40
CA GLU A 273 2.88 18.42 13.00
C GLU A 273 1.48 17.83 13.26
N LEU A 274 1.05 17.83 14.53
CA LEU A 274 -0.19 17.20 14.98
C LEU A 274 -1.31 18.21 15.25
N ALA A 275 -2.52 17.87 14.80
CA ALA A 275 -3.75 18.64 15.00
C ALA A 275 -4.27 18.61 16.45
N ALA A 276 -3.88 17.61 17.25
CA ALA A 276 -4.37 17.40 18.62
C ALA A 276 -4.33 18.69 19.46
N GLY A 277 -5.43 18.96 20.16
CA GLY A 277 -5.64 20.18 20.92
C GLY A 277 -6.39 21.27 20.17
N GLY A 278 -6.63 21.12 18.85
CA GLY A 278 -7.51 22.00 18.07
C GLY A 278 -9.00 21.80 18.37
N THR A 279 -9.38 20.66 18.93
CA THR A 279 -10.76 20.25 19.25
C THR A 279 -11.73 20.36 18.08
N ALA A 280 -12.86 21.06 18.23
CA ALA A 280 -13.94 21.04 17.25
C ALA A 280 -13.58 21.80 15.96
N VAL A 281 -12.97 22.98 16.10
CA VAL A 281 -12.80 23.95 15.00
C VAL A 281 -11.44 24.66 15.00
N GLY A 282 -10.49 24.21 15.84
CA GLY A 282 -9.13 24.75 15.91
C GLY A 282 -8.88 25.71 17.08
N THR A 283 -9.92 26.11 17.82
CA THR A 283 -9.81 27.09 18.92
C THR A 283 -9.26 26.51 20.21
N GLY A 284 -9.27 25.18 20.39
CA GLY A 284 -8.93 24.54 21.65
C GLY A 284 -9.99 24.64 22.74
N LEU A 285 -11.24 24.95 22.38
CA LEU A 285 -12.38 24.91 23.32
C LEU A 285 -12.49 23.52 23.95
N ASN A 286 -12.75 23.46 25.27
CA ASN A 286 -12.80 22.24 26.09
C ASN A 286 -11.46 21.50 26.27
N THR A 287 -10.35 22.20 26.05
CA THR A 287 -8.98 21.71 26.30
C THR A 287 -8.24 22.65 27.25
N ARG A 288 -7.19 22.14 27.91
CA ARG A 288 -6.32 22.91 28.82
C ARG A 288 -5.15 23.53 28.05
N ILE A 289 -4.72 24.71 28.47
CA ILE A 289 -3.46 25.32 27.98
C ILE A 289 -2.30 24.36 28.25
N GLY A 290 -1.47 24.09 27.25
CA GLY A 290 -0.36 23.14 27.34
C GLY A 290 -0.74 21.68 27.04
N PHE A 291 -2.01 21.37 26.79
CA PHE A 291 -2.42 20.00 26.44
C PHE A 291 -1.84 19.55 25.08
N ALA A 292 -1.90 20.42 24.07
CA ALA A 292 -1.48 20.10 22.71
C ALA A 292 0.03 19.75 22.65
N GLU A 293 0.86 20.56 23.30
CA GLU A 293 2.30 20.40 23.39
C GLU A 293 2.67 19.13 24.16
N LYS A 294 2.02 18.91 25.31
CA LYS A 294 2.25 17.70 26.12
C LYS A 294 1.83 16.43 25.37
N VAL A 295 0.69 16.43 24.68
CA VAL A 295 0.24 15.26 23.89
C VAL A 295 1.22 14.98 22.77
N ALA A 296 1.64 15.99 22.01
CA ALA A 296 2.63 15.81 20.96
C ALA A 296 3.96 15.25 21.50
N ALA A 297 4.44 15.77 22.64
CA ALA A 297 5.64 15.26 23.31
C ALA A 297 5.50 13.81 23.78
N LYS A 298 4.33 13.41 24.29
CA LYS A 298 4.06 12.01 24.68
C LYS A 298 4.00 11.10 23.46
N VAL A 299 3.33 11.52 22.38
CA VAL A 299 3.32 10.77 21.11
C VAL A 299 4.73 10.61 20.56
N ALA A 300 5.56 11.67 20.60
CA ALA A 300 6.96 11.61 20.20
C ALA A 300 7.75 10.59 21.03
N ALA A 301 7.58 10.59 22.36
CA ALA A 301 8.24 9.63 23.24
C ALA A 301 7.81 8.18 22.99
N LEU A 302 6.53 7.95 22.67
CA LEU A 302 5.99 6.61 22.43
C LEU A 302 6.42 6.02 21.09
N THR A 303 6.59 6.87 20.09
CA THR A 303 6.94 6.45 18.72
C THR A 303 8.44 6.54 18.44
N GLY A 304 9.19 7.31 19.22
CA GLY A 304 10.58 7.67 18.91
C GLY A 304 10.71 8.65 17.73
N LEU A 305 9.62 9.24 17.26
CA LEU A 305 9.58 10.16 16.12
C LEU A 305 9.39 11.61 16.60
N PRO A 306 9.91 12.62 15.87
CA PRO A 306 9.97 14.00 16.35
C PRO A 306 8.64 14.76 16.16
N PHE A 307 7.53 14.22 16.70
CA PHE A 307 6.23 14.86 16.65
C PHE A 307 6.18 16.17 17.45
N VAL A 308 5.52 17.16 16.87
CA VAL A 308 5.30 18.48 17.47
C VAL A 308 3.84 18.88 17.27
N THR A 309 3.37 19.87 18.04
CA THR A 309 2.02 20.41 17.82
C THR A 309 2.02 21.34 16.60
N ALA A 310 0.98 21.26 15.76
CA ALA A 310 0.88 22.12 14.58
C ALA A 310 0.80 23.60 14.98
N PRO A 311 1.51 24.53 14.30
CA PRO A 311 1.54 25.94 14.67
C PRO A 311 0.18 26.61 14.45
N ASN A 312 -0.61 26.15 13.47
CA ASN A 312 -1.95 26.63 13.20
C ASN A 312 -2.94 25.46 13.19
N LYS A 313 -3.85 25.44 14.17
CA LYS A 313 -4.86 24.37 14.29
C LYS A 313 -6.00 24.50 13.28
N PHE A 314 -6.25 25.68 12.74
CA PHE A 314 -7.28 25.85 11.70
C PHE A 314 -6.84 25.20 10.40
N GLU A 315 -5.58 25.41 9.99
CA GLU A 315 -5.00 24.74 8.81
C GLU A 315 -4.99 23.22 9.00
N ALA A 316 -4.47 22.74 10.13
CA ALA A 316 -4.36 21.30 10.42
C ALA A 316 -5.72 20.58 10.52
N LEU A 317 -6.82 21.31 10.70
CA LEU A 317 -8.17 20.77 10.71
C LEU A 317 -8.86 20.94 9.36
N ALA A 318 -8.69 22.08 8.68
CA ALA A 318 -9.43 22.44 7.48
C ALA A 318 -8.88 21.75 6.21
N ALA A 319 -7.57 21.46 6.17
CA ALA A 319 -6.89 20.87 5.03
C ALA A 319 -5.95 19.74 5.44
N HIS A 320 -5.50 18.96 4.46
CA HIS A 320 -4.57 17.83 4.63
C HIS A 320 -3.34 17.99 3.72
N ASP A 321 -2.84 19.22 3.60
CA ASP A 321 -1.82 19.60 2.61
C ASP A 321 -0.51 18.83 2.80
N ALA A 322 -0.10 18.60 4.06
CA ALA A 322 1.07 17.79 4.39
C ALA A 322 0.98 16.37 3.83
N LEU A 323 -0.21 15.75 3.88
CA LEU A 323 -0.42 14.41 3.36
C LEU A 323 -0.51 14.40 1.81
N VAL A 324 -1.02 15.48 1.20
CA VAL A 324 -0.99 15.66 -0.25
C VAL A 324 0.45 15.80 -0.76
N GLU A 325 1.29 16.56 -0.06
CA GLU A 325 2.71 16.70 -0.34
C GLU A 325 3.43 15.34 -0.28
N LEU A 326 3.22 14.58 0.81
CA LEU A 326 3.79 13.23 0.97
C LEU A 326 3.34 12.30 -0.18
N SER A 327 2.06 12.31 -0.53
CA SER A 327 1.51 11.56 -1.67
C SER A 327 2.18 11.98 -2.99
N GLY A 328 2.46 13.28 -3.18
CA GLY A 328 3.21 13.80 -4.31
C GLY A 328 4.64 13.23 -4.41
N ALA A 329 5.36 13.17 -3.28
CA ALA A 329 6.69 12.58 -3.19
C ALA A 329 6.66 11.07 -3.51
N MET A 330 5.66 10.35 -2.98
CA MET A 330 5.48 8.93 -3.24
C MET A 330 5.14 8.64 -4.71
N ASN A 331 4.33 9.47 -5.34
CA ASN A 331 4.04 9.32 -6.76
C ASN A 331 5.27 9.53 -7.64
N THR A 332 6.13 10.49 -7.31
CA THR A 332 7.40 10.70 -8.01
C THR A 332 8.33 9.49 -7.84
N THR A 333 8.30 8.88 -6.66
CA THR A 333 9.00 7.62 -6.37
C THR A 333 8.45 6.47 -7.23
N ALA A 334 7.13 6.29 -7.30
CA ALA A 334 6.50 5.28 -8.15
C ALA A 334 6.86 5.47 -9.64
N CYS A 335 6.93 6.72 -10.12
CA CYS A 335 7.38 6.99 -11.48
C CYS A 335 8.79 6.48 -11.75
N SER A 336 9.69 6.69 -10.80
CA SER A 336 11.08 6.23 -10.86
C SER A 336 11.17 4.71 -10.86
N LEU A 337 10.46 4.04 -9.93
CA LEU A 337 10.46 2.58 -9.81
C LEU A 337 9.90 1.88 -11.05
N MET A 338 8.89 2.47 -11.70
CA MET A 338 8.35 1.95 -12.96
C MET A 338 9.35 2.03 -14.11
N LYS A 339 10.15 3.10 -14.20
CA LYS A 339 11.22 3.18 -15.21
C LYS A 339 12.21 2.03 -15.00
N ILE A 340 12.65 1.84 -13.76
CA ILE A 340 13.57 0.77 -13.37
C ILE A 340 12.99 -0.62 -13.71
N ALA A 341 11.74 -0.88 -13.32
CA ALA A 341 11.07 -2.15 -13.59
C ALA A 341 10.93 -2.44 -15.10
N ASN A 342 10.52 -1.44 -15.89
CA ASN A 342 10.36 -1.57 -17.32
C ASN A 342 11.70 -1.88 -18.00
N ASP A 343 12.76 -1.17 -17.64
CA ASP A 343 14.07 -1.42 -18.21
C ASP A 343 14.56 -2.83 -17.88
N ILE A 344 14.50 -3.25 -16.61
CA ILE A 344 14.95 -4.58 -16.18
C ILE A 344 14.16 -5.67 -16.93
N ARG A 345 12.85 -5.52 -17.05
CA ARG A 345 12.00 -6.45 -17.83
C ARG A 345 12.38 -6.46 -19.31
N PHE A 346 12.61 -5.30 -19.91
CA PHE A 346 12.90 -5.18 -21.34
C PHE A 346 14.29 -5.74 -21.67
N LEU A 347 15.29 -5.44 -20.84
CA LEU A 347 16.64 -6.00 -20.95
C LEU A 347 16.68 -7.52 -20.70
N GLY A 348 15.79 -8.03 -19.85
CA GLY A 348 15.62 -9.46 -19.61
C GLY A 348 14.66 -10.18 -20.57
N SER A 349 14.17 -9.51 -21.63
CA SER A 349 13.27 -10.12 -22.60
C SER A 349 13.99 -11.19 -23.43
N GLY A 350 13.37 -12.35 -23.65
CA GLY A 350 14.04 -13.47 -24.33
C GLY A 350 13.32 -14.80 -24.10
N PRO A 351 14.01 -15.96 -24.18
CA PRO A 351 15.47 -16.10 -24.30
C PRO A 351 16.02 -15.97 -25.73
N ARG A 352 15.18 -16.03 -26.78
CA ARG A 352 15.65 -16.01 -28.19
C ARG A 352 15.10 -14.87 -29.05
N SER A 353 13.94 -14.32 -28.68
CA SER A 353 13.22 -13.31 -29.48
C SER A 353 13.10 -11.97 -28.74
N GLY A 354 14.13 -11.60 -27.97
CA GLY A 354 14.19 -10.37 -27.19
C GLY A 354 15.63 -9.84 -27.11
N LEU A 355 15.89 -8.96 -26.15
CA LEU A 355 17.23 -8.40 -25.96
C LEU A 355 18.20 -9.38 -25.28
N GLY A 356 17.74 -10.14 -24.29
CA GLY A 356 18.55 -11.14 -23.59
C GLY A 356 19.82 -10.57 -22.93
N GLU A 357 19.82 -9.30 -22.51
CA GLU A 357 21.01 -8.69 -21.89
C GLU A 357 21.12 -9.03 -20.39
N LEU A 358 19.99 -9.26 -19.73
CA LEU A 358 19.91 -9.66 -18.32
C LEU A 358 19.24 -11.03 -18.20
N ILE A 359 19.71 -11.81 -17.23
CA ILE A 359 19.08 -13.05 -16.81
C ILE A 359 18.42 -12.79 -15.46
N LEU A 360 17.09 -12.91 -15.43
CA LEU A 360 16.28 -12.73 -14.23
C LEU A 360 16.08 -14.07 -13.51
N PRO A 361 15.95 -14.07 -12.17
CA PRO A 361 15.71 -15.31 -11.43
C PRO A 361 14.39 -15.99 -11.80
N GLU A 362 14.45 -17.30 -12.01
CA GLU A 362 13.29 -18.14 -12.33
C GLU A 362 12.59 -18.58 -11.04
N ASN A 363 11.56 -17.83 -10.64
CA ASN A 363 10.91 -18.04 -9.34
C ASN A 363 9.65 -18.91 -9.39
N GLU A 364 8.98 -18.92 -10.54
CA GLU A 364 7.68 -19.58 -10.74
C GLU A 364 7.54 -20.02 -12.21
N PRO A 365 6.85 -21.14 -12.50
CA PRO A 365 6.48 -21.49 -13.87
C PRO A 365 5.65 -20.37 -14.51
N GLY A 366 6.14 -19.79 -15.60
CA GLY A 366 5.56 -18.61 -16.25
C GLY A 366 4.40 -18.90 -17.20
N SER A 367 4.10 -20.17 -17.49
CA SER A 367 2.99 -20.55 -18.36
C SER A 367 2.43 -21.92 -17.98
N SER A 368 1.10 -22.03 -17.98
CA SER A 368 0.40 -23.31 -17.82
C SER A 368 0.49 -24.24 -19.04
N ILE A 369 0.88 -23.72 -20.21
CA ILE A 369 0.93 -24.46 -21.48
C ILE A 369 2.33 -24.55 -22.10
N MET A 370 3.23 -23.60 -21.80
CA MET A 370 4.61 -23.60 -22.30
C MET A 370 5.59 -24.04 -21.21
N PRO A 371 6.08 -25.29 -21.21
CA PRO A 371 7.11 -25.75 -20.29
C PRO A 371 8.39 -24.91 -20.46
N GLY A 372 9.03 -24.53 -19.34
CA GLY A 372 10.27 -23.75 -19.33
C GLY A 372 10.12 -22.25 -19.65
N ASN A 373 8.89 -21.75 -19.83
CA ASN A 373 8.65 -20.31 -19.92
C ASN A 373 8.69 -19.70 -18.52
N HIS A 374 9.56 -18.73 -18.29
CA HIS A 374 9.65 -17.95 -17.06
C HIS A 374 9.32 -16.48 -17.33
N ARG A 375 8.48 -15.88 -16.48
CA ARG A 375 8.08 -14.48 -16.60
C ARG A 375 8.77 -13.62 -15.55
N ALA A 376 9.03 -12.36 -15.89
CA ALA A 376 9.44 -11.33 -14.94
C ALA A 376 8.27 -10.90 -14.02
N GLY A 377 7.65 -11.83 -13.28
CA GLY A 377 6.44 -11.61 -12.51
C GLY A 377 6.58 -10.49 -11.47
N GLN A 378 7.78 -10.33 -10.91
CA GLN A 378 8.08 -9.25 -9.97
C GLN A 378 8.06 -7.86 -10.61
N CYS A 379 8.63 -7.71 -11.82
CA CYS A 379 8.58 -6.44 -12.55
C CYS A 379 7.13 -6.07 -12.85
N HIS A 380 6.31 -7.03 -13.29
CA HIS A 380 4.88 -6.79 -13.51
C HIS A 380 4.19 -6.35 -12.22
N SER A 381 4.44 -7.00 -11.08
CA SER A 381 3.87 -6.61 -9.79
C SER A 381 4.18 -5.15 -9.42
N TRP A 382 5.38 -4.66 -9.70
CA TRP A 382 5.75 -3.26 -9.48
C TRP A 382 4.97 -2.31 -10.40
N GLU A 383 4.76 -2.70 -11.67
CA GLU A 383 3.98 -1.92 -12.64
C GLU A 383 2.51 -1.78 -12.21
N TRP A 384 1.87 -2.89 -11.83
CA TRP A 384 0.48 -2.90 -11.35
C TRP A 384 0.32 -2.05 -10.09
N THR A 385 1.30 -2.13 -9.19
CA THR A 385 1.30 -1.35 -7.95
C THR A 385 1.43 0.15 -8.21
N ARG A 386 2.26 0.57 -9.18
CA ARG A 386 2.26 1.97 -9.64
C ARG A 386 0.91 2.38 -10.22
N SER A 387 0.31 1.60 -11.10
CA SER A 387 -0.99 1.97 -11.71
C SER A 387 -2.05 2.22 -10.63
N ARG A 388 -2.03 1.40 -9.58
CA ARG A 388 -2.87 1.58 -8.39
C ARG A 388 -2.48 2.83 -7.60
N SER A 389 -1.20 3.13 -7.42
CA SER A 389 -0.73 4.36 -6.76
C SER A 389 -1.08 5.63 -7.55
N PHE A 390 -1.06 5.59 -8.88
CA PHE A 390 -1.42 6.73 -9.73
C PHE A 390 -2.92 6.99 -9.66
N SER A 391 -3.73 5.93 -9.78
CA SER A 391 -5.18 6.02 -9.56
C SER A 391 -5.51 6.52 -8.14
N SER A 392 -4.79 6.06 -7.13
CA SER A 392 -4.95 6.53 -5.75
C SER A 392 -4.57 8.01 -5.61
N LYS A 393 -3.52 8.47 -6.29
CA LYS A 393 -3.16 9.90 -6.31
C LYS A 393 -4.16 10.75 -7.09
N THR A 394 -4.66 10.30 -8.24
CA THR A 394 -5.71 11.01 -8.97
C THR A 394 -6.95 11.14 -8.09
N CYS A 395 -7.29 10.08 -7.36
CA CYS A 395 -8.36 10.11 -6.37
C CYS A 395 -8.05 11.09 -5.22
N LEU A 396 -6.83 11.08 -4.66
CA LEU A 396 -6.42 12.06 -3.64
C LEU A 396 -6.34 13.50 -4.15
N LEU A 397 -6.04 13.72 -5.43
CA LEU A 397 -6.04 15.04 -6.10
C LEU A 397 -7.46 15.52 -6.39
N GLU A 398 -8.34 14.64 -6.88
CA GLU A 398 -9.77 14.91 -7.01
C GLU A 398 -10.39 15.17 -5.64
N PHE A 399 -9.99 14.42 -4.61
CA PHE A 399 -10.34 14.70 -3.24
C PHE A 399 -9.70 15.98 -2.74
N SER A 400 -8.47 16.35 -3.11
CA SER A 400 -7.88 17.66 -2.78
C SER A 400 -8.63 18.80 -3.44
N ILE A 401 -9.18 18.59 -4.65
CA ILE A 401 -10.07 19.52 -5.33
C ILE A 401 -11.43 19.58 -4.59
N ILE A 402 -11.93 18.46 -4.07
CA ILE A 402 -13.10 18.40 -3.17
C ILE A 402 -12.78 18.96 -1.75
N LEU A 403 -11.53 18.90 -1.28
CA LEU A 403 -11.06 19.53 -0.04
C LEU A 403 -10.89 21.04 -0.25
N GLY A 404 -10.63 21.48 -1.49
CA GLY A 404 -10.83 22.86 -1.94
C GLY A 404 -12.30 23.30 -1.93
N THR A 405 -13.24 22.35 -1.77
CA THR A 405 -14.65 22.62 -1.39
C THR A 405 -14.90 22.39 0.11
N GLY A 406 -13.84 22.30 0.93
CA GLY A 406 -13.92 22.20 2.37
C GLY A 406 -14.81 23.30 2.94
N THR A 407 -15.94 22.90 3.52
CA THR A 407 -16.88 23.83 4.12
C THR A 407 -16.32 24.32 5.45
N CYS A 408 -15.79 25.55 5.43
CA CYS A 408 -15.41 26.39 6.56
C CYS A 408 -14.25 25.88 7.45
N THR A 409 -14.39 24.76 8.18
CA THR A 409 -13.52 24.46 9.36
C THR A 409 -13.04 23.01 9.50
N ALA A 410 -13.66 22.03 8.83
CA ALA A 410 -13.20 20.64 8.82
C ALA A 410 -13.69 19.93 7.54
N PRO A 411 -12.83 19.22 6.80
CA PRO A 411 -13.21 18.58 5.56
C PRO A 411 -13.96 17.26 5.81
N PRO A 412 -15.08 17.01 5.10
CA PRO A 412 -15.85 15.78 5.27
C PRO A 412 -15.31 14.58 4.46
N PHE A 413 -13.99 14.43 4.29
CA PHE A 413 -13.40 13.33 3.48
C PHE A 413 -12.11 12.72 4.04
N GLN A 414 -11.84 12.90 5.33
CA GLN A 414 -10.60 12.43 5.99
C GLN A 414 -10.41 10.91 5.84
N ASP A 415 -11.49 10.15 5.93
CA ASP A 415 -11.44 8.69 5.91
C ASP A 415 -11.06 8.14 4.53
N VAL A 416 -11.59 8.74 3.47
CA VAL A 416 -11.27 8.34 2.09
C VAL A 416 -9.80 8.60 1.78
N PHE A 417 -9.24 9.66 2.36
CA PHE A 417 -7.82 9.97 2.26
C PHE A 417 -6.95 8.83 2.84
N VAL A 418 -7.32 8.31 4.01
CA VAL A 418 -6.67 7.16 4.67
C VAL A 418 -6.75 5.89 3.82
N GLY A 419 -7.91 5.60 3.24
CA GLY A 419 -8.11 4.41 2.40
C GLY A 419 -7.16 4.35 1.20
N HIS A 420 -6.76 5.50 0.67
CA HIS A 420 -5.87 5.62 -0.50
C HIS A 420 -4.39 5.79 -0.16
N LEU A 421 -4.06 6.26 1.05
CA LEU A 421 -2.67 6.27 1.55
C LEU A 421 -2.13 4.84 1.77
N ARG A 422 -2.97 3.90 2.22
CA ARG A 422 -2.55 2.50 2.49
C ARG A 422 -2.01 1.77 1.25
N PRO A 423 -2.69 1.73 0.09
CA PRO A 423 -2.12 1.18 -1.15
C PRO A 423 -0.86 1.91 -1.59
N GLY A 424 -0.75 3.21 -1.33
CA GLY A 424 0.46 4.00 -1.61
C GLY A 424 1.66 3.51 -0.81
N VAL A 425 1.54 3.40 0.52
CA VAL A 425 2.69 3.04 1.39
C VAL A 425 2.98 1.54 1.33
N GLN A 426 1.96 0.68 1.41
CA GLN A 426 2.14 -0.78 1.32
C GLN A 426 2.48 -1.23 -0.10
N GLY A 427 2.13 -0.45 -1.12
CA GLY A 427 2.47 -0.74 -2.51
C GLY A 427 3.83 -0.19 -2.96
N THR A 428 4.28 0.95 -2.43
CA THR A 428 5.62 1.47 -2.71
C THR A 428 6.70 0.85 -1.82
N SER A 429 6.32 0.32 -0.65
CA SER A 429 7.14 -0.63 0.09
C SER A 429 7.22 -1.93 -0.72
N PRO A 430 8.42 -2.40 -1.12
CA PRO A 430 8.53 -3.71 -1.74
C PRO A 430 7.95 -4.76 -0.77
N ASN A 431 6.99 -5.55 -1.24
CA ASN A 431 6.38 -6.61 -0.43
C ASN A 431 7.47 -7.50 0.21
N LYS A 432 7.33 -7.81 1.51
CA LYS A 432 8.22 -8.73 2.27
C LYS A 432 8.46 -10.10 1.59
N VAL A 433 7.63 -10.48 0.62
CA VAL A 433 7.70 -11.76 -0.11
C VAL A 433 8.35 -11.62 -1.50
N GLY A 434 8.28 -10.45 -2.16
CA GLY A 434 8.89 -10.27 -3.48
C GLY A 434 10.41 -10.12 -3.43
N GLU A 435 10.93 -9.47 -2.39
CA GLU A 435 12.33 -9.02 -2.34
C GLU A 435 13.41 -10.10 -2.35
N LYS A 436 13.14 -11.35 -1.93
CA LYS A 436 14.19 -12.38 -1.90
C LYS A 436 14.63 -12.84 -3.29
N ASN A 437 13.88 -12.50 -4.33
CA ASN A 437 13.87 -13.28 -5.56
C ASN A 437 14.08 -12.48 -6.85
N SER A 438 14.31 -11.15 -6.82
CA SER A 438 14.54 -10.37 -8.07
C SER A 438 15.87 -9.64 -8.15
N SER A 439 16.23 -8.74 -7.22
CA SER A 439 17.38 -7.83 -7.41
C SER A 439 18.74 -8.44 -7.03
N SER A 440 18.81 -9.29 -6.00
CA SER A 440 20.07 -9.89 -5.55
C SER A 440 20.66 -10.90 -6.54
N SER A 441 19.82 -11.51 -7.37
CA SER A 441 20.17 -12.64 -8.22
C SER A 441 20.07 -12.32 -9.73
N ILE A 442 20.11 -11.04 -10.12
CA ILE A 442 20.20 -10.65 -11.53
C ILE A 442 21.61 -10.94 -12.04
N TYR A 443 21.70 -11.64 -13.16
CA TYR A 443 22.95 -11.90 -13.87
C TYR A 443 22.96 -11.24 -15.24
N SER A 444 24.14 -11.13 -15.82
CA SER A 444 24.40 -10.42 -17.06
C SER A 444 24.81 -11.42 -18.14
N ASP A 445 24.00 -11.65 -19.19
CA ASP A 445 24.36 -12.57 -20.31
C ASP A 445 25.45 -12.00 -21.25
N SER A 446 26.69 -12.42 -21.03
CA SER A 446 27.85 -11.91 -21.76
C SER A 446 27.88 -12.27 -23.25
N HIS A 447 27.23 -13.35 -23.66
CA HIS A 447 27.29 -13.82 -25.04
C HIS A 447 26.40 -12.95 -25.94
N THR A 448 25.14 -12.78 -25.53
CA THR A 448 24.15 -11.97 -26.26
C THR A 448 24.59 -10.51 -26.39
N ARG A 449 25.17 -9.92 -25.32
CA ARG A 449 25.71 -8.56 -25.38
C ARG A 449 26.88 -8.39 -26.34
N LYS A 450 27.86 -9.29 -26.32
CA LYS A 450 29.02 -9.21 -27.21
C LYS A 450 28.58 -9.28 -28.67
N CYS A 451 27.60 -10.13 -28.99
CA CYS A 451 27.01 -10.18 -30.32
C CYS A 451 26.35 -8.85 -30.71
N MET A 452 25.55 -8.24 -29.82
CA MET A 452 24.91 -6.94 -30.13
C MET A 452 25.91 -5.79 -30.28
N ILE A 453 26.99 -5.77 -29.50
CA ILE A 453 28.07 -4.77 -29.65
C ILE A 453 28.73 -4.92 -31.02
N ILE A 454 29.10 -6.14 -31.41
CA ILE A 454 29.79 -6.40 -32.69
C ILE A 454 28.88 -6.05 -33.89
N LEU A 455 27.57 -6.29 -33.78
CA LEU A 455 26.61 -6.02 -34.84
C LEU A 455 26.22 -4.54 -34.96
N SER A 456 26.55 -3.69 -33.98
CA SER A 456 26.09 -2.30 -33.95
C SER A 456 26.97 -1.39 -34.83
N LEU A 457 26.36 -0.83 -35.88
CA LEU A 457 27.04 0.03 -36.86
C LEU A 457 27.51 1.37 -36.28
N THR A 458 27.01 1.80 -35.12
CA THR A 458 27.45 3.04 -34.45
C THR A 458 28.91 3.00 -33.98
N ILE A 459 29.49 1.80 -33.79
CA ILE A 459 30.91 1.65 -33.44
C ILE A 459 31.83 2.02 -34.61
N GLN A 460 31.36 1.92 -35.87
CA GLN A 460 32.12 2.33 -37.06
C GLN A 460 32.52 3.81 -37.01
N SER A 461 31.79 4.66 -36.28
CA SER A 461 32.14 6.07 -36.10
C SER A 461 33.49 6.29 -35.41
N GLN A 462 33.96 5.34 -34.57
CA GLN A 462 35.30 5.41 -33.96
C GLN A 462 36.41 5.04 -34.94
N GLU A 463 36.16 4.12 -35.88
CA GLU A 463 37.10 3.83 -36.96
C GLU A 463 37.20 5.01 -37.93
N SER A 464 36.08 5.67 -38.23
CA SER A 464 36.04 6.87 -39.08
C SER A 464 36.92 8.02 -38.56
N PHE A 465 37.12 8.12 -37.23
CA PHE A 465 38.03 9.12 -36.65
C PHE A 465 39.53 8.76 -36.81
N ARG A 466 39.87 7.46 -36.90
CA ARG A 466 41.24 7.01 -37.19
C ARG A 466 41.56 7.05 -38.67
N THR A 467 40.58 6.76 -39.54
CA THR A 467 40.77 6.80 -41.00
C THR A 467 40.55 8.19 -41.61
N GLY A 468 40.08 9.17 -40.82
CA GLY A 468 39.87 10.55 -41.25
C GLY A 468 41.13 11.43 -41.31
N CYS A 469 42.31 10.87 -41.05
CA CYS A 469 43.58 11.59 -41.06
C CYS A 469 44.66 10.81 -41.82
N GLU A 470 44.37 10.44 -43.07
CA GLU A 470 45.39 10.14 -44.08
C GLU A 470 44.73 10.20 -45.46
N SER A 471 44.71 11.41 -46.02
CA SER A 471 44.60 11.59 -47.45
C SER A 471 45.94 11.19 -48.07
N ASP A 472 46.06 9.96 -48.56
CA ASP A 472 46.97 9.69 -49.67
C ASP A 472 46.49 8.51 -50.51
N GLN A 473 46.35 8.80 -51.80
CA GLN A 473 46.03 7.85 -52.85
C GLN A 473 47.20 6.87 -53.01
N HIS A 474 46.98 5.57 -52.81
CA HIS A 474 47.49 4.54 -53.74
C HIS A 474 46.96 3.13 -53.40
N GLY A 475 46.18 2.60 -54.35
CA GLY A 475 46.18 1.19 -54.78
C GLY A 475 46.12 0.08 -53.73
N LEU A 476 44.92 -0.44 -53.47
CA LEU A 476 44.76 -1.80 -52.97
C LEU A 476 43.96 -2.65 -53.96
N LYS A 477 44.68 -3.61 -54.53
CA LYS A 477 44.19 -4.71 -55.37
C LYS A 477 43.26 -5.62 -54.55
N LYS A 478 42.29 -6.18 -55.28
CA LYS A 478 41.52 -7.40 -54.97
C LYS A 478 42.26 -8.36 -54.04
N ASN A 479 41.70 -8.58 -52.84
CA ASN A 479 41.52 -9.87 -52.18
C ASN A 479 41.07 -9.63 -50.74
N ASP A 480 39.76 -9.77 -50.47
CA ASP A 480 39.19 -10.30 -49.20
C ASP A 480 37.66 -10.16 -49.12
N LEU A 481 36.95 -10.29 -50.24
CA LEU A 481 35.47 -10.41 -50.24
C LEU A 481 34.96 -11.87 -50.31
N ASN A 482 35.84 -12.87 -50.29
CA ASN A 482 35.48 -14.29 -50.51
C ASN A 482 35.69 -15.21 -49.29
N ARG A 483 35.84 -14.69 -48.07
CA ARG A 483 35.89 -15.52 -46.85
C ARG A 483 34.67 -15.45 -45.93
N CYS A 484 33.66 -14.64 -46.25
CA CYS A 484 32.40 -14.60 -45.48
C CYS A 484 31.19 -15.27 -46.15
N LEU A 485 31.34 -15.84 -47.35
CA LEU A 485 30.22 -16.46 -48.08
C LEU A 485 30.23 -18.01 -48.07
N LEU A 486 31.16 -18.64 -47.35
CA LEU A 486 31.33 -20.10 -47.34
C LEU A 486 31.01 -20.79 -46.00
N VAL A 487 30.28 -20.11 -45.10
CA VAL A 487 29.81 -20.71 -43.82
C VAL A 487 28.29 -20.88 -43.79
N HIS A 488 27.56 -20.42 -44.81
CA HIS A 488 26.09 -20.46 -44.85
C HIS A 488 25.44 -21.63 -45.62
N ILE A 489 26.21 -22.60 -46.12
CA ILE A 489 25.68 -23.74 -46.91
C ILE A 489 26.09 -25.14 -46.35
N LEU A 490 26.81 -25.22 -45.23
CA LEU A 490 27.27 -26.51 -44.67
C LEU A 490 26.66 -26.92 -43.32
N LEU A 491 25.55 -26.29 -42.91
CA LEU A 491 24.84 -26.63 -41.66
C LEU A 491 23.33 -26.84 -41.85
N TRP A 492 22.94 -27.37 -43.02
CA TRP A 492 21.55 -27.77 -43.31
C TRP A 492 21.39 -29.23 -43.78
N VAL A 493 22.42 -30.08 -43.64
CA VAL A 493 22.37 -31.51 -44.02
C VAL A 493 22.92 -32.45 -42.92
N LEU A 494 23.04 -32.01 -41.66
CA LEU A 494 23.31 -32.90 -40.52
C LEU A 494 22.36 -32.61 -39.34
N VAL A 495 21.07 -32.80 -39.65
CA VAL A 495 19.97 -33.15 -38.75
C VAL A 495 19.21 -34.24 -39.55
N CYS A 496 19.49 -35.53 -39.37
CA CYS A 496 18.91 -36.38 -38.32
C CYS A 496 19.36 -36.09 -36.89
#